data_AF-A0A7J5ULT6-F1
#
_entry.id   AF-A0A7J5ULT6-F1
#
_cell.length_a   1.000
_cell.length_b   1.000
_cell.length_c   1.000
_cell.angle_alpha   90.00
_cell.angle_beta   90.00
_cell.angle_gamma   90.00
#
_symmetry.space_group_name_H-M   'P 1'
#
loop_
_entity.id
_entity.type
_entity.pdbx_description
1 polymer ?
#
loop_
_entity_poly.entity_id
_entity_poly.type
_entity_poly.pdbx_seq_one_letter_code
_entity_poly.pdbx_strand_id
1 'polypeptide(L)'
;MDVVETLLPGVGIRYELTTRSGVLLGFVVRRDGPVEVAVYDPEDPDRAREVLHLDADEADAVAEVLGAPRVAQRFADISKEIPGLHSARLAVPAGSRFADRPLGATRARTVTGCSVVAIVRDADVVAAPGPEEVLRAGDILVVLGSEEGLERLGALLTEH
;
A
#
# COMPACT_ATOMS: atom_id res chain seq x y z
N MET A 1 -13.12 -11.35 -8.58
CA MET A 1 -14.46 -11.17 -7.98
C MET A 1 -14.75 -9.74 -8.30
N ASP A 2 -15.65 -9.57 -9.24
CA ASP A 2 -15.66 -8.38 -10.07
C ASP A 2 -16.88 -7.57 -9.69
N VAL A 3 -16.67 -6.27 -9.50
CA VAL A 3 -17.75 -5.33 -9.20
C VAL A 3 -18.19 -4.77 -10.54
N VAL A 4 -19.48 -4.89 -10.84
CA VAL A 4 -20.09 -4.30 -12.03
C VAL A 4 -20.54 -2.90 -11.68
N GLU A 5 -20.05 -1.91 -12.43
CA GLU A 5 -20.43 -0.51 -12.27
C GLU A 5 -21.40 -0.10 -13.38
N THR A 6 -22.54 0.49 -13.00
CA THR A 6 -23.55 0.99 -13.93
C THR A 6 -23.92 2.41 -13.57
N LEU A 7 -23.72 3.35 -14.50
CA LEU A 7 -24.21 4.72 -14.35
C LEU A 7 -25.74 4.72 -14.43
N LEU A 8 -26.39 5.36 -13.46
CA LEU A 8 -27.83 5.58 -13.43
C LEU A 8 -28.11 7.07 -13.74
N PRO A 9 -28.50 7.42 -14.97
CA PRO A 9 -28.73 8.80 -15.37
C PRO A 9 -29.72 9.51 -14.44
N GLY A 10 -29.30 10.63 -13.85
CA GLY A 10 -30.11 11.43 -12.93
C GLY A 10 -30.22 10.89 -11.49
N VAL A 11 -29.60 9.74 -11.17
CA VAL A 11 -29.64 9.14 -9.83
C VAL A 11 -28.25 9.03 -9.22
N GLY A 12 -27.29 8.43 -9.93
CA GLY A 12 -25.97 8.16 -9.38
C GLY A 12 -25.26 6.99 -10.06
N ILE A 13 -24.58 6.18 -9.27
CA ILE A 13 -23.86 4.99 -9.74
C ILE A 13 -24.37 3.78 -8.96
N ARG A 14 -24.68 2.70 -9.68
CA ARG A 14 -24.98 1.40 -9.10
C ARG A 14 -23.75 0.50 -9.19
N TYR A 15 -23.36 -0.07 -8.06
CA TYR A 15 -22.36 -1.13 -7.98
C TYR A 15 -23.03 -2.44 -7.64
N GLU A 16 -22.70 -3.50 -8.36
CA GLU A 16 -23.23 -4.84 -8.11
C GLU A 16 -22.10 -5.83 -7.95
N LEU A 17 -22.23 -6.74 -6.98
CA LEU A 17 -21.28 -7.83 -6.79
C LEU A 17 -22.01 -9.08 -6.30
N THR A 18 -21.61 -10.24 -6.81
CA THR A 18 -22.11 -11.54 -6.34
C THR A 18 -21.10 -12.16 -5.40
N THR A 19 -21.52 -12.47 -4.17
CA THR A 19 -20.68 -13.15 -3.19
C THR A 19 -20.29 -14.55 -3.65
N ARG A 20 -19.23 -15.13 -3.06
CA ARG A 20 -18.90 -16.55 -3.32
C ARG A 20 -20.00 -17.52 -2.91
N SER A 21 -20.86 -17.12 -1.97
CA SER A 21 -22.03 -17.90 -1.55
C SER A 21 -23.25 -17.68 -2.46
N GLY A 22 -23.11 -16.92 -3.56
CA GLY A 22 -24.17 -16.70 -4.54
C GLY A 22 -25.14 -15.57 -4.21
N VAL A 23 -24.85 -14.75 -3.19
CA VAL A 23 -25.71 -13.61 -2.81
C VAL A 23 -25.36 -12.41 -3.69
N LEU A 24 -26.35 -11.84 -4.39
CA LEU A 24 -26.16 -10.61 -5.13
C LEU A 24 -26.38 -9.41 -4.20
N LEU A 25 -25.36 -8.55 -4.12
CA LEU A 25 -25.39 -7.29 -3.39
C LEU A 25 -25.38 -6.13 -4.38
N GLY A 26 -26.29 -5.17 -4.20
CA GLY A 26 -26.31 -3.92 -4.95
C GLY A 26 -26.10 -2.72 -4.04
N PHE A 27 -25.33 -1.75 -4.51
CA PHE A 27 -25.11 -0.47 -3.84
C PHE A 27 -25.50 0.63 -4.81
N VAL A 28 -26.38 1.54 -4.41
CA VAL A 28 -26.71 2.73 -5.19
C VAL A 28 -26.16 3.93 -4.47
N VAL A 29 -25.09 4.50 -5.02
CA VAL A 29 -24.46 5.72 -4.52
C VAL A 29 -25.03 6.89 -5.31
N ARG A 30 -25.90 7.66 -4.66
CA ARG A 30 -26.48 8.87 -5.25
C ARG A 30 -25.49 10.03 -5.18
N ARG A 31 -25.55 10.96 -6.13
CA ARG A 31 -24.60 12.10 -6.18
C ARG A 31 -24.70 13.02 -4.97
N ASP A 32 -25.91 13.24 -4.47
CA ASP A 32 -26.20 14.22 -3.42
C ASP A 32 -27.07 13.61 -2.30
N GLY A 33 -26.91 12.31 -2.01
CA GLY A 33 -27.88 11.64 -1.14
C GLY A 33 -27.46 10.28 -0.56
N PRO A 34 -28.40 9.64 0.16
CA PRO A 34 -28.14 8.43 0.93
C PRO A 34 -27.68 7.29 0.03
N VAL A 35 -26.79 6.45 0.54
CA VAL A 35 -26.38 5.19 -0.09
C VAL A 35 -27.43 4.13 0.21
N GLU A 36 -27.95 3.49 -0.82
CA GLU A 36 -28.85 2.35 -0.65
C GLU A 36 -28.08 1.05 -0.86
N VAL A 37 -28.23 0.11 0.07
CA VAL A 37 -27.63 -1.22 0.00
C VAL A 37 -28.74 -2.26 -0.06
N ALA A 38 -28.81 -2.99 -1.17
CA ALA A 38 -29.79 -4.04 -1.39
C ALA A 38 -29.14 -5.42 -1.38
N VAL A 39 -29.77 -6.35 -0.67
CA VAL A 39 -29.46 -7.78 -0.73
C VAL A 39 -30.54 -8.43 -1.57
N TYR A 40 -30.17 -8.99 -2.72
CA TYR A 40 -31.12 -9.65 -3.62
C TYR A 40 -31.29 -11.12 -3.26
N ASP A 41 -32.47 -11.65 -3.58
CA ASP A 41 -32.78 -13.05 -3.39
C ASP A 41 -31.95 -13.92 -4.38
N PRO A 42 -31.27 -14.98 -3.91
CA PRO A 42 -30.54 -15.88 -4.79
C PRO A 42 -31.43 -16.64 -5.78
N GLU A 43 -32.71 -16.85 -5.44
CA GLU A 43 -33.69 -17.57 -6.27
C GLU A 43 -34.48 -16.61 -7.18
N ASP A 44 -34.51 -15.32 -6.86
CA ASP A 44 -35.16 -14.26 -7.65
C ASP A 44 -34.35 -12.95 -7.61
N PRO A 45 -33.42 -12.75 -8.57
CA PRO A 45 -32.55 -11.57 -8.61
C PRO A 45 -33.26 -10.23 -8.78
N ASP A 46 -34.54 -10.21 -9.16
CA ASP A 46 -35.34 -8.99 -9.27
C ASP A 46 -35.97 -8.59 -7.92
N ARG A 47 -35.93 -9.48 -6.93
CA ARG A 47 -36.48 -9.25 -5.59
C ARG A 47 -35.38 -8.87 -4.61
N ALA A 48 -35.44 -7.64 -4.08
CA ALA A 48 -34.66 -7.27 -2.91
C ALA A 48 -35.25 -7.95 -1.66
N ARG A 49 -34.43 -8.76 -0.98
CA ARG A 49 -34.77 -9.37 0.31
C ARG A 49 -34.70 -8.35 1.45
N GLU A 50 -33.68 -7.50 1.42
CA GLU A 50 -33.45 -6.43 2.40
C GLU A 50 -32.89 -5.20 1.69
N VAL A 51 -33.28 -4.01 2.15
CA VAL A 51 -32.75 -2.73 1.66
C VAL A 51 -32.42 -1.84 2.85
N LEU A 52 -31.14 -1.52 3.01
CA LEU A 52 -30.66 -0.54 3.96
C LEU A 52 -30.52 0.82 3.27
N HIS A 53 -30.98 1.87 3.95
CA HIS A 53 -30.80 3.24 3.53
C HIS A 53 -29.82 3.85 4.52
N LEU A 54 -28.60 4.13 4.06
CA LEU A 54 -27.55 4.73 4.85
C LEU A 54 -27.49 6.21 4.50
N ASP A 55 -27.54 7.08 5.50
CA ASP A 55 -27.19 8.47 5.27
C ASP A 55 -25.68 8.64 4.99
N ALA A 56 -25.23 9.88 4.80
CA ALA A 56 -23.82 10.15 4.50
C ALA A 56 -22.88 9.70 5.63
N ASP A 57 -23.23 9.98 6.89
CA ASP A 57 -22.39 9.67 8.04
C ASP A 57 -22.33 8.15 8.28
N GLU A 58 -23.46 7.46 8.13
CA GLU A 58 -23.54 5.99 8.24
C GLU A 58 -22.77 5.29 7.11
N ALA A 59 -22.88 5.81 5.88
CA ALA A 59 -22.13 5.28 4.73
C ALA A 59 -20.62 5.44 4.93
N ASP A 60 -20.17 6.59 5.43
CA ASP A 60 -18.76 6.85 5.74
C ASP A 60 -18.25 5.91 6.84
N ALA A 61 -19.02 5.70 7.91
CA ALA A 61 -18.67 4.77 8.98
C ALA A 61 -18.54 3.32 8.48
N VAL A 62 -19.45 2.87 7.61
CA VAL A 62 -19.39 1.54 7.00
C VAL A 62 -18.15 1.42 6.09
N ALA A 63 -17.86 2.45 5.29
CA ALA A 63 -16.69 2.48 4.42
C ALA A 63 -15.39 2.40 5.23
N GLU A 64 -15.32 3.11 6.38
CA GLU A 64 -14.17 3.06 7.28
C GLU A 64 -13.96 1.66 7.86
N VAL A 65 -15.02 1.04 8.40
CA VAL A 65 -14.94 -0.30 9.00
C VAL A 65 -14.55 -1.36 7.97
N LEU A 66 -15.10 -1.29 6.76
CA LEU A 66 -14.81 -2.24 5.68
C LEU A 66 -13.44 -1.98 5.02
N GLY A 67 -12.98 -0.72 5.02
CA GLY A 67 -11.76 -0.26 4.41
C GLY A 67 -10.51 -0.42 5.29
N ALA A 68 -10.61 -0.14 6.59
CA ALA A 68 -9.47 -0.09 7.50
C ALA A 68 -8.63 -1.39 7.54
N PRO A 69 -9.23 -2.61 7.62
CA PRO A 69 -8.45 -3.85 7.57
C PRO A 69 -7.76 -4.06 6.21
N ARG A 70 -8.39 -3.60 5.12
CA ARG A 70 -7.90 -3.77 3.75
C ARG A 70 -6.78 -2.78 3.40
N VAL A 71 -6.80 -1.58 3.96
CA VAL A 71 -5.70 -0.62 3.86
C VAL A 71 -4.49 -1.17 4.60
N ALA A 72 -4.65 -1.65 5.84
CA ALA A 72 -3.58 -2.30 6.60
C ALA A 72 -3.02 -3.55 5.87
N GLN A 73 -3.89 -4.37 5.27
CA GLN A 73 -3.48 -5.52 4.46
C GLN A 73 -2.82 -5.12 3.13
N ARG A 74 -3.27 -4.07 2.44
CA ARG A 74 -2.61 -3.58 1.23
C ARG A 74 -1.23 -2.98 1.53
N PHE A 75 -1.05 -2.36 2.69
CA PHE A 75 0.28 -1.98 3.18
C PHE A 75 1.17 -3.21 3.44
N ALA A 76 0.61 -4.30 3.97
CA ALA A 76 1.32 -5.58 4.14
C ALA A 76 1.54 -6.36 2.83
N ASP A 77 0.68 -6.19 1.82
CA ASP A 77 0.80 -6.84 0.51
C ASP A 77 1.82 -6.16 -0.41
N ILE A 78 2.08 -4.85 -0.23
CA ILE A 78 3.25 -4.18 -0.84
C ILE A 78 4.55 -4.80 -0.30
N SER A 79 4.52 -5.34 0.92
CA SER A 79 5.58 -6.20 1.46
C SER A 79 5.28 -7.70 1.30
N LYS A 80 4.71 -8.13 0.17
CA LYS A 80 4.85 -9.54 -0.23
C LYS A 80 6.34 -9.80 -0.48
N GLU A 81 7.03 -10.15 0.59
CA GLU A 81 8.37 -10.68 0.58
C GLU A 81 8.36 -11.87 -0.37
N ILE A 82 9.00 -11.70 -1.53
CA ILE A 82 9.39 -12.86 -2.35
C ILE A 82 10.22 -13.75 -1.42
N PRO A 83 9.97 -15.06 -1.29
CA PRO A 83 10.68 -15.89 -0.32
C PRO A 83 12.20 -15.68 -0.39
N GLY A 84 12.80 -15.20 0.71
CA GLY A 84 14.23 -14.85 0.80
C GLY A 84 14.61 -13.41 0.39
N LEU A 85 13.63 -12.55 0.06
CA LEU A 85 13.80 -11.14 -0.24
C LEU A 85 13.01 -10.28 0.75
N HIS A 86 13.74 -9.51 1.52
CA HIS A 86 13.25 -8.63 2.56
C HIS A 86 13.49 -7.17 2.18
N SER A 87 12.77 -6.27 2.86
CA SER A 87 12.97 -4.83 2.76
C SER A 87 13.30 -4.22 4.12
N ALA A 88 14.23 -3.27 4.16
CA ALA A 88 14.54 -2.53 5.38
C ALA A 88 14.75 -1.04 5.09
N ARG A 89 14.56 -0.25 6.15
CA ARG A 89 14.91 1.18 6.21
C ARG A 89 16.16 1.32 7.07
N LEU A 90 17.27 1.70 6.47
CA LEU A 90 18.56 1.84 7.13
C LEU A 90 18.95 3.31 7.16
N ALA A 91 19.16 3.88 8.34
CA ALA A 91 19.65 5.24 8.48
C ALA A 91 21.14 5.32 8.17
N VAL A 92 21.60 6.44 7.60
CA VAL A 92 23.00 6.83 7.55
C VAL A 92 23.31 7.66 8.81
N PRO A 93 24.00 7.11 9.83
CA PRO A 93 24.30 7.86 11.05
C PRO A 93 25.20 9.06 10.78
N ALA A 94 25.13 10.08 11.63
CA ALA A 94 25.94 11.30 11.49
C ALA A 94 27.47 11.05 11.50
N GLY A 95 27.92 9.95 12.11
CA GLY A 95 29.33 9.55 12.09
C GLY A 95 29.71 8.57 10.99
N SER A 96 28.79 8.20 10.09
CA SER A 96 29.09 7.21 9.05
C SER A 96 30.22 7.68 8.15
N ARG A 97 31.20 6.81 7.88
CA ARG A 97 32.26 7.09 6.88
C ARG A 97 31.75 7.29 5.45
N PHE A 98 30.47 7.03 5.22
CA PHE A 98 29.78 7.20 3.94
C PHE A 98 28.96 8.50 3.88
N ALA A 99 28.84 9.24 4.97
CA ALA A 99 28.26 10.58 4.93
C ALA A 99 29.09 11.48 4.02
N ASP A 100 28.41 12.31 3.22
CA ASP A 100 28.96 13.20 2.20
C ASP A 100 29.76 12.48 1.10
N ARG A 101 29.47 11.20 0.87
CA ARG A 101 30.08 10.38 -0.18
C ARG A 101 29.02 9.81 -1.12
N PRO A 102 29.39 9.54 -2.39
CA PRO A 102 28.46 8.91 -3.33
C PRO A 102 28.06 7.52 -2.84
N LEU A 103 26.80 7.14 -3.08
CA LEU A 103 26.22 5.84 -2.73
C LEU A 103 27.08 4.69 -3.25
N GLY A 104 27.69 4.82 -4.43
CA GLY A 104 28.61 3.85 -5.01
C GLY A 104 29.84 3.54 -4.15
N ALA A 105 30.26 4.46 -3.27
CA ALA A 105 31.36 4.24 -2.33
C ALA A 105 31.04 3.14 -1.30
N THR A 106 29.76 2.94 -0.97
CA THR A 106 29.32 1.84 -0.08
C THR A 106 29.54 0.47 -0.70
N ARG A 107 29.51 0.39 -2.03
CA ARG A 107 29.46 -0.87 -2.78
C ARG A 107 28.39 -1.83 -2.25
N ALA A 108 27.27 -1.30 -1.72
CA ALA A 108 26.24 -2.06 -1.01
C ALA A 108 25.84 -3.34 -1.75
N ARG A 109 25.49 -3.25 -3.03
CA ARG A 109 25.11 -4.42 -3.83
C ARG A 109 26.23 -5.45 -4.00
N THR A 110 27.46 -5.00 -4.20
CA THR A 110 28.61 -5.90 -4.42
C THR A 110 29.05 -6.59 -3.13
N VAL A 111 29.01 -5.90 -2.00
CA VAL A 111 29.55 -6.40 -0.72
C VAL A 111 28.49 -7.18 0.05
N THR A 112 27.26 -6.68 0.08
CA THR A 112 26.18 -7.25 0.92
C THR A 112 25.09 -7.95 0.11
N GLY A 113 25.07 -7.78 -1.22
CA GLY A 113 23.98 -8.28 -2.06
C GLY A 113 22.72 -7.41 -2.01
N CYS A 114 22.71 -6.31 -1.25
CA CYS A 114 21.54 -5.46 -1.10
C CYS A 114 21.46 -4.38 -2.18
N SER A 115 20.25 -4.07 -2.62
CA SER A 115 19.99 -2.96 -3.55
C SER A 115 19.31 -1.81 -2.82
N VAL A 116 19.89 -0.62 -2.90
CA VAL A 116 19.23 0.62 -2.45
C VAL A 116 18.29 1.06 -3.57
N VAL A 117 17.01 1.19 -3.27
CA VAL A 117 15.97 1.51 -4.26
C VAL A 117 15.40 2.92 -4.10
N ALA A 118 15.58 3.53 -2.93
CA ALA A 118 15.26 4.92 -2.68
C ALA A 118 16.07 5.48 -1.51
N ILE A 119 16.20 6.81 -1.47
CA ILE A 119 16.72 7.57 -0.34
C ILE A 119 15.62 8.55 0.10
N VAL A 120 15.24 8.49 1.37
CA VAL A 120 14.32 9.45 1.97
C VAL A 120 15.15 10.47 2.74
N ARG A 121 14.96 11.74 2.40
CA ARG A 121 15.68 12.88 2.99
C ARG A 121 14.66 13.95 3.34
N ASP A 122 14.49 14.19 4.63
CA ASP A 122 13.46 15.09 5.15
C ASP A 122 12.06 14.74 4.61
N ALA A 123 11.46 15.61 3.79
CA ALA A 123 10.16 15.39 3.15
C ALA A 123 10.27 14.88 1.69
N ASP A 124 11.48 14.77 1.14
CA ASP A 124 11.73 14.40 -0.24
C ASP A 124 12.17 12.94 -0.38
N VAL A 125 11.88 12.35 -1.55
CA VAL A 125 12.27 10.99 -1.90
C VAL A 125 13.05 10.99 -3.21
N VAL A 126 14.30 10.54 -3.14
CA VAL A 126 15.11 10.25 -4.33
C VAL A 126 14.85 8.80 -4.72
N ALA A 127 14.01 8.60 -5.74
CA ALA A 127 13.70 7.29 -6.28
C ALA A 127 14.82 6.79 -7.21
N ALA A 128 15.13 5.49 -7.15
CA ALA A 128 16.14 4.83 -7.98
C ALA A 128 17.47 5.60 -8.04
N PRO A 129 18.12 5.87 -6.88
CA PRO A 129 19.35 6.65 -6.83
C PRO A 129 20.46 5.99 -7.65
N GLY A 130 21.17 6.80 -8.44
CA GLY A 130 22.39 6.37 -9.12
C GLY A 130 23.55 6.19 -8.13
N PRO A 131 24.64 5.50 -8.53
CA PRO A 131 25.84 5.36 -7.70
C PRO A 131 26.52 6.70 -7.36
N GLU A 132 26.25 7.75 -8.12
CA GLU A 132 26.74 9.12 -7.91
C GLU A 132 25.97 9.91 -6.84
N GLU A 133 24.78 9.45 -6.43
CA GLU A 133 23.95 10.17 -5.45
C GLU A 133 24.69 10.29 -4.11
N VAL A 134 24.82 11.51 -3.60
CA VAL A 134 25.58 11.78 -2.39
C VAL A 134 24.73 11.47 -1.17
N LEU A 135 25.19 10.53 -0.34
CA LEU A 135 24.59 10.21 0.94
C LEU A 135 24.86 11.31 1.95
N ARG A 136 23.85 11.66 2.74
CA ARG A 136 23.95 12.62 3.83
C ARG A 136 23.66 11.95 5.16
N ALA A 137 24.27 12.47 6.22
CA ALA A 137 23.89 12.12 7.58
C ALA A 137 22.38 12.36 7.78
N GLY A 138 21.70 11.36 8.32
CA GLY A 138 20.25 11.39 8.54
C GLY A 138 19.41 10.85 7.37
N ASP A 139 20.01 10.57 6.20
CA ASP A 139 19.31 9.91 5.11
C ASP A 139 18.79 8.53 5.56
N ILE A 140 17.60 8.18 5.09
CA ILE A 140 17.02 6.84 5.29
C ILE A 140 17.06 6.11 3.94
N LEU A 141 17.88 5.07 3.86
CA LEU A 141 17.99 4.21 2.69
C LEU A 141 16.88 3.16 2.72
N VAL A 142 16.09 3.08 1.65
CA VAL A 142 15.15 1.97 1.42
C VAL A 142 15.90 0.89 0.64
N VAL A 143 16.02 -0.28 1.24
CA VAL A 143 16.91 -1.35 0.77
C VAL A 143 16.15 -2.67 0.61
N LEU A 144 16.46 -3.39 -0.46
CA LEU A 144 15.99 -4.75 -0.72
C LEU A 144 17.16 -5.75 -0.71
N GLY A 145 16.99 -6.90 -0.07
CA GLY A 145 18.02 -7.95 -0.02
C GLY A 145 17.60 -9.14 0.85
N SER A 146 18.49 -10.12 1.05
CA SER A 146 18.28 -11.14 2.08
C SER A 146 18.42 -10.53 3.48
N GLU A 147 17.85 -11.19 4.50
CA GLU A 147 17.97 -10.78 5.89
C GLU A 147 19.44 -10.56 6.30
N GLU A 148 20.31 -11.54 6.03
CA GLU A 148 21.76 -11.47 6.26
C GLU A 148 22.44 -10.31 5.50
N GLY A 149 21.96 -9.97 4.30
CA GLY A 149 22.48 -8.85 3.53
C GLY A 149 22.14 -7.51 4.19
N LEU A 150 20.90 -7.38 4.66
CA LEU A 150 20.38 -6.15 5.28
C LEU A 150 21.11 -5.88 6.60
N GLU A 151 21.33 -6.91 7.42
CA GLU A 151 22.12 -6.80 8.66
C GLU A 151 23.55 -6.34 8.37
N ARG A 152 24.23 -6.97 7.39
CA ARG A 152 25.59 -6.58 6.99
C ARG A 152 25.66 -5.15 6.48
N LEU A 153 24.66 -4.70 5.71
CA LEU A 153 24.63 -3.32 5.24
C LEU A 153 24.38 -2.33 6.38
N GLY A 154 23.50 -2.67 7.32
CA GLY A 154 23.27 -1.86 8.53
C GLY A 154 24.56 -1.67 9.31
N ALA A 155 25.29 -2.76 9.58
CA ALA A 155 26.59 -2.73 10.24
C ALA A 155 27.59 -1.86 9.46
N LEU A 156 27.70 -2.06 8.15
CA LEU A 156 28.58 -1.30 7.26
C LEU A 156 28.35 0.22 7.37
N LEU A 157 27.09 0.65 7.41
CA LEU A 157 26.71 2.07 7.51
C LEU A 157 27.04 2.68 8.88
N THR A 158 27.06 1.87 9.94
CA THR A 158 27.41 2.30 11.31
C THR A 158 28.90 2.30 11.61
N GLU A 159 29.74 1.71 10.74
CA GLU A 159 31.19 1.73 10.93
C GLU A 159 31.77 3.14 10.72
N HIS A 160 32.61 3.56 11.67
CA HIS A 160 33.32 4.84 11.68
C HIS A 160 34.73 4.70 11.10
#